data_AF-A0A9R0TUN4-F1
#
_entry.id   AF-A0A9R0TUN4-F1
#
_cell.length_a   1.000
_cell.length_b   1.000
_cell.length_c   1.000
_cell.angle_alpha   90.00
_cell.angle_beta   90.00
_cell.angle_gamma   90.00
#
_symmetry.space_group_name_H-M   'P 1'
#
loop_
_entity.id
_entity.type
_entity.pdbx_description
1 polymer ?
#
loop_
_entity_poly.entity_id
_entity_poly.type
_entity_poly.pdbx_seq_one_letter_code
_entity_poly.pdbx_strand_id
1 'polypeptide(L)'
;MRGSMRSSGKKRSPRAPPPLAPVLLLSYVVYLGCHSHGREGAALASNQERAKSSHYQFLGSVLGSEEKAQDAIFYSYTRYINGFAATLEEEDAMQISKHPSVVSVFPNRGHKLHTTRSWEFLGMEKDGRVRPDSIWAKARYGDGVIIGNLDTGVWPEAGSFSDDGMGPVPARWRGVCHDQSSSDDAQVRCNRAL
;
A
#
# COMPACT_ATOMS: atom_id res chain seq x y z
N MET A 1 45.08 -71.29 -30.77
CA MET A 1 45.20 -70.05 -29.96
C MET A 1 44.55 -68.90 -30.72
N ARG A 2 43.34 -68.46 -30.33
CA ARG A 2 42.80 -67.13 -30.68
C ARG A 2 42.00 -66.64 -29.47
N GLY A 3 42.54 -65.62 -28.81
CA GLY A 3 42.00 -65.07 -27.56
C GLY A 3 40.77 -64.20 -27.81
N SER A 4 39.77 -64.33 -26.93
CA SER A 4 38.58 -63.47 -26.89
C SER A 4 38.87 -62.28 -25.96
N MET A 5 38.99 -61.08 -26.53
CA MET A 5 39.03 -59.82 -25.77
C MET A 5 37.59 -59.41 -25.42
N ARG A 6 37.25 -59.44 -24.13
CA ARG A 6 36.02 -58.84 -23.60
C ARG A 6 36.29 -57.36 -23.32
N SER A 7 35.59 -56.48 -24.04
CA SER A 7 35.58 -55.04 -23.80
C SER A 7 34.66 -54.73 -22.61
N SER A 8 35.25 -54.29 -21.50
CA SER A 8 34.51 -53.83 -20.32
C SER A 8 34.06 -52.38 -20.53
N GLY A 9 32.83 -52.20 -21.03
CA GLY A 9 32.18 -50.90 -21.12
C GLY A 9 31.82 -50.36 -19.73
N LYS A 10 32.53 -49.31 -19.28
CA LYS A 10 32.19 -48.55 -18.07
C LYS A 10 30.87 -47.79 -18.31
N LYS A 11 29.77 -48.24 -17.71
CA LYS A 11 28.50 -47.50 -17.68
C LYS A 11 28.73 -46.18 -16.93
N ARG A 12 28.54 -45.04 -17.61
CA ARG A 12 28.54 -43.72 -16.97
C ARG A 12 27.27 -43.60 -16.12
N SER A 13 27.46 -43.30 -14.85
CA SER A 13 26.36 -42.98 -13.93
C SER A 13 25.58 -41.76 -14.45
N PRO A 14 24.24 -41.74 -14.38
CA PRO A 14 23.46 -40.55 -14.72
C PRO A 14 23.89 -39.38 -13.83
N ARG A 15 24.09 -38.21 -14.43
CA ARG A 15 24.36 -36.97 -13.67
C ARG A 15 23.12 -36.66 -12.83
N ALA A 16 23.35 -36.35 -11.56
CA ALA A 16 22.32 -35.80 -10.70
C ALA A 16 21.74 -34.52 -11.37
N PRO A 17 20.42 -34.31 -11.29
CA PRO A 17 19.81 -33.07 -11.77
C PRO A 17 20.45 -31.88 -11.04
N PRO A 18 20.60 -30.73 -11.71
CA PRO A 18 21.12 -29.53 -11.07
C PRO A 18 20.24 -29.16 -9.87
N PRO A 19 20.83 -28.63 -8.79
CA PRO A 19 20.04 -28.13 -7.65
C PRO A 19 19.07 -27.05 -8.15
N LEU A 20 17.81 -27.17 -7.75
CA LEU A 20 16.77 -26.19 -8.05
C LEU A 20 17.22 -24.84 -7.47
N ALA A 21 17.15 -23.79 -8.30
CA ALA A 21 17.41 -22.43 -7.84
C ALA A 21 16.44 -22.07 -6.69
N PRO A 22 16.86 -21.25 -5.72
CA PRO A 22 15.96 -20.80 -4.67
C PRO A 22 14.79 -20.05 -5.29
N VAL A 23 13.58 -20.46 -4.93
CA VAL A 23 12.33 -19.82 -5.33
C VAL A 23 12.30 -18.43 -4.71
N LEU A 24 12.30 -17.39 -5.55
CA LEU A 24 12.24 -16.00 -5.09
C LEU A 24 10.78 -15.56 -5.01
N LEU A 25 10.30 -15.41 -3.78
CA LEU A 25 8.99 -14.84 -3.50
C LEU A 25 9.09 -13.32 -3.38
N LEU A 26 8.27 -12.61 -4.14
CA LEU A 26 8.18 -11.16 -4.13
C LEU A 26 6.75 -10.72 -3.83
N SER A 27 6.61 -9.51 -3.30
CA SER A 27 5.31 -8.92 -3.02
C SER A 27 4.78 -8.21 -4.26
N TYR A 28 3.55 -8.53 -4.66
CA TYR A 28 2.86 -7.95 -5.81
C TYR A 28 1.48 -7.42 -5.42
N VAL A 29 1.02 -6.41 -6.15
CA VAL A 29 -0.37 -5.95 -6.15
C VAL A 29 -1.01 -6.41 -7.46
N VAL A 30 -2.13 -7.11 -7.35
CA VAL A 30 -2.99 -7.54 -8.46
C VAL A 30 -4.22 -6.65 -8.46
N TYR A 31 -4.37 -5.84 -9.51
CA TYR A 31 -5.48 -4.91 -9.69
C TYR A 31 -6.52 -5.49 -10.66
N LEU A 32 -7.76 -5.63 -10.16
CA LEU A 32 -8.89 -6.23 -10.88
C LEU A 32 -9.93 -5.17 -11.32
N GLY A 33 -9.65 -3.88 -11.14
CA GLY A 33 -10.56 -2.79 -11.53
C GLY A 33 -11.50 -2.33 -10.42
N CYS A 34 -12.73 -1.96 -10.79
CA CYS A 34 -13.79 -1.53 -9.86
C CYS A 34 -14.76 -2.68 -9.56
N HIS A 35 -15.36 -2.68 -8.37
CA HIS A 35 -16.45 -3.61 -8.07
C HIS A 35 -17.68 -3.32 -8.96
N SER A 36 -18.32 -4.37 -9.46
CA SER A 36 -19.58 -4.27 -10.21
C SER A 36 -20.80 -3.96 -9.32
N HIS A 37 -20.62 -3.88 -8.00
CA HIS A 37 -21.68 -3.64 -7.03
C HIS A 37 -21.74 -2.16 -6.65
N GLY A 38 -22.91 -1.55 -6.84
CA GLY A 38 -23.19 -0.16 -6.50
C GLY A 38 -23.06 0.14 -5.00
N ARG A 39 -22.72 1.40 -4.71
CA ARG A 39 -22.48 1.97 -3.38
C ARG A 39 -23.77 2.02 -2.55
N GLU A 40 -24.18 0.92 -1.92
CA GLU A 40 -25.31 0.91 -0.98
C GLU A 40 -24.95 0.37 0.43
N GLY A 41 -25.30 1.17 1.44
CA GLY A 41 -24.70 1.23 2.78
C GLY A 41 -25.14 0.20 3.82
N ALA A 42 -25.79 -0.90 3.44
CA ALA A 42 -26.08 -2.03 4.35
C ALA A 42 -25.43 -3.35 3.88
N ALA A 43 -25.15 -3.48 2.59
CA ALA A 43 -24.49 -4.64 2.01
C ALA A 43 -22.95 -4.56 2.09
N LEU A 44 -22.38 -3.49 2.66
CA LEU A 44 -20.94 -3.22 2.58
C LEU A 44 -20.07 -4.33 3.20
N ALA A 45 -20.39 -4.80 4.40
CA ALA A 45 -19.63 -5.88 5.05
C ALA A 45 -19.77 -7.21 4.30
N SER A 46 -20.99 -7.57 3.89
CA SER A 46 -21.24 -8.77 3.09
C SER A 46 -20.56 -8.70 1.71
N ASN A 47 -20.57 -7.54 1.06
CA ASN A 47 -19.89 -7.31 -0.21
C ASN A 47 -18.37 -7.37 -0.06
N GLN A 48 -17.83 -6.88 1.06
CA GLN A 48 -16.40 -7.00 1.38
C GLN A 48 -15.99 -8.45 1.56
N GLU A 49 -16.77 -9.23 2.31
CA GLU A 49 -16.48 -10.66 2.50
C GLU A 49 -16.57 -11.41 1.18
N ARG A 50 -17.60 -11.15 0.37
CA ARG A 50 -17.74 -11.74 -0.97
C ARG A 50 -16.57 -11.38 -1.89
N ALA A 51 -16.11 -10.13 -1.88
CA ALA A 51 -14.94 -9.70 -2.64
C ALA A 51 -13.67 -10.38 -2.14
N LYS A 52 -13.51 -10.52 -0.82
CA LYS A 52 -12.36 -11.22 -0.23
C LYS A 52 -12.36 -12.70 -0.62
N SER A 53 -13.50 -13.39 -0.53
CA SER A 53 -13.63 -14.78 -0.97
C SER A 53 -13.35 -14.93 -2.47
N SER A 54 -13.79 -13.98 -3.30
CA SER A 54 -13.51 -14.05 -4.74
C SER A 54 -12.02 -13.87 -5.06
N HIS A 55 -11.28 -13.08 -4.26
CA HIS A 55 -9.82 -13.01 -4.39
C HIS A 55 -9.14 -14.34 -4.09
N TYR A 56 -9.54 -15.03 -3.01
CA TYR A 56 -9.00 -16.34 -2.64
C TYR A 56 -9.30 -17.39 -3.71
N GLN A 57 -10.53 -17.41 -4.22
CA GLN A 57 -10.90 -18.30 -5.33
C GLN A 57 -10.11 -17.99 -6.60
N PHE A 58 -9.94 -16.71 -6.94
CA PHE A 58 -9.18 -16.29 -8.11
C PHE A 58 -7.71 -16.74 -8.02
N LEU A 59 -7.01 -16.37 -6.94
CA LEU A 59 -5.61 -16.76 -6.79
C LEU A 59 -5.46 -18.27 -6.60
N GLY A 60 -6.40 -18.92 -5.91
CA GLY A 60 -6.42 -20.36 -5.73
C GLY A 60 -6.56 -21.12 -7.05
N SER A 61 -7.26 -20.56 -8.04
CA SER A 61 -7.33 -21.13 -9.39
C SER A 61 -6.00 -21.13 -10.13
N VAL A 62 -5.08 -20.23 -9.77
CA VAL A 62 -3.72 -20.15 -10.34
C VAL A 62 -2.75 -21.02 -9.55
N LEU A 63 -2.75 -20.91 -8.22
CA LEU A 63 -1.84 -21.65 -7.33
C LEU A 63 -2.25 -23.12 -7.10
N GLY A 64 -3.43 -23.51 -7.59
CA GLY A 64 -4.02 -24.85 -7.45
C GLY A 64 -4.60 -25.16 -6.07
N SER A 65 -4.67 -24.20 -5.14
CA SER A 65 -5.27 -24.36 -3.82
C SER A 65 -5.72 -23.02 -3.24
N GLU A 66 -6.93 -22.98 -2.67
CA GLU A 66 -7.43 -21.82 -1.94
C GLU A 66 -6.67 -21.57 -0.64
N GLU A 67 -6.16 -22.62 0.02
CA GLU A 67 -5.34 -22.51 1.23
C GLU A 67 -4.03 -21.77 0.93
N LYS A 68 -3.35 -22.13 -0.17
CA LYS A 68 -2.16 -21.41 -0.63
C LYS A 68 -2.45 -19.96 -0.97
N ALA A 69 -3.65 -19.68 -1.51
CA ALA A 69 -4.06 -18.33 -1.82
C ALA A 69 -4.31 -17.50 -0.55
N GLN A 70 -4.89 -18.10 0.49
CA GLN A 70 -5.09 -17.46 1.79
C GLN A 70 -3.75 -17.13 2.47
N ASP A 71 -2.76 -18.03 2.38
CA ASP A 71 -1.42 -17.81 2.91
C ASP A 71 -0.64 -16.75 2.12
N ALA A 72 -0.81 -16.72 0.79
CA ALA A 72 -0.11 -15.77 -0.08
C ALA A 72 -0.69 -14.35 0.02
N ILE A 73 -2.01 -14.20 0.15
CA ILE A 73 -2.71 -12.91 0.20
C ILE A 73 -2.62 -12.32 1.61
N PHE A 74 -1.77 -11.33 1.79
CA PHE A 74 -1.66 -10.59 3.05
C PHE A 74 -2.57 -9.35 3.10
N TYR A 75 -3.14 -8.92 1.97
CA TYR A 75 -4.11 -7.82 1.95
C TYR A 75 -5.12 -7.94 0.80
N SER A 76 -6.41 -7.67 1.08
CA SER A 76 -7.48 -7.60 0.07
C SER A 76 -8.08 -6.21 0.02
N TYR A 77 -8.04 -5.58 -1.15
CA TYR A 77 -8.71 -4.32 -1.43
C TYR A 77 -10.15 -4.59 -1.87
N THR A 78 -11.11 -4.25 -1.02
CA THR A 78 -12.54 -4.64 -1.18
C THR A 78 -13.53 -3.47 -1.16
N ARG A 79 -13.02 -2.23 -1.05
CA ARG A 79 -13.85 -1.03 -0.91
C ARG A 79 -13.96 -0.23 -2.19
N TYR A 80 -12.89 0.49 -2.53
CA TYR A 80 -12.88 1.45 -3.64
C TYR A 80 -12.23 0.89 -4.90
N ILE A 81 -11.29 -0.04 -4.71
CA ILE A 81 -10.65 -0.80 -5.76
C ILE A 81 -10.86 -2.28 -5.45
N ASN A 82 -10.94 -3.07 -6.52
CA ASN A 82 -11.00 -4.52 -6.46
C ASN A 82 -9.60 -5.08 -6.76
N GLY A 83 -9.09 -5.94 -5.88
CA GLY A 83 -7.75 -6.50 -6.03
C GLY A 83 -7.15 -6.93 -4.70
N PHE A 84 -5.94 -7.46 -4.75
CA PHE A 84 -5.25 -7.97 -3.56
C PHE A 84 -3.74 -7.78 -3.67
N ALA A 85 -3.07 -7.81 -2.53
CA ALA A 85 -1.63 -7.87 -2.44
C ALA A 85 -1.22 -9.25 -1.92
N ALA A 86 -0.28 -9.89 -2.61
CA ALA A 86 0.14 -11.25 -2.34
C ALA A 86 1.64 -11.43 -2.51
N THR A 87 2.18 -12.41 -1.80
CA THR A 87 3.56 -12.89 -1.96
C THR A 87 3.55 -14.02 -2.98
N LEU A 88 4.20 -13.81 -4.13
CA LEU A 88 4.11 -14.69 -5.30
C LEU A 88 5.49 -14.96 -5.90
N GLU A 89 5.62 -16.09 -6.59
CA GLU A 89 6.71 -16.34 -7.52
C GLU A 89 6.56 -15.44 -8.76
N GLU A 90 7.66 -15.14 -9.45
CA GLU A 90 7.62 -14.30 -10.64
C GLU A 90 6.81 -14.97 -11.78
N GLU A 91 6.89 -16.29 -11.89
CA GLU A 91 6.12 -17.10 -12.82
C GLU A 91 4.61 -16.98 -12.58
N ASP A 92 4.18 -17.08 -11.31
CA ASP A 92 2.78 -16.93 -10.93
C ASP A 92 2.27 -15.52 -11.23
N ALA A 93 3.06 -14.49 -10.91
CA ALA A 93 2.71 -13.09 -11.20
C ALA A 93 2.56 -12.86 -12.72
N MET A 94 3.46 -13.41 -13.52
CA MET A 94 3.37 -13.37 -14.98
C MET A 94 2.13 -14.11 -15.49
N GLN A 95 1.79 -15.26 -14.92
CA GLN A 95 0.59 -16.00 -15.32
C GLN A 95 -0.69 -15.23 -14.98
N ILE A 96 -0.77 -14.63 -13.79
CA ILE A 96 -1.89 -13.78 -13.34
C ILE A 96 -2.06 -12.59 -14.29
N SER A 97 -0.96 -11.92 -14.68
CA SER A 97 -1.02 -10.74 -15.56
C SER A 97 -1.62 -11.01 -16.95
N LYS A 98 -1.67 -12.27 -17.39
CA LYS A 98 -2.27 -12.67 -18.68
C LYS A 98 -3.76 -12.95 -18.57
N HIS A 99 -4.32 -12.97 -17.36
CA HIS A 99 -5.72 -13.31 -17.15
C HIS A 99 -6.65 -12.16 -17.60
N PRO A 100 -7.73 -12.41 -18.37
CA PRO A 100 -8.59 -11.35 -18.90
C PRO A 100 -9.23 -10.44 -17.86
N SER A 101 -9.49 -10.96 -16.65
CA SER A 101 -10.06 -10.20 -15.54
C SER A 101 -9.05 -9.33 -14.77
N VAL A 102 -7.75 -9.42 -15.10
CA VAL A 102 -6.69 -8.66 -14.44
C VAL A 102 -6.37 -7.42 -15.26
N VAL A 103 -6.44 -6.25 -14.61
CA VAL A 103 -6.13 -4.97 -15.25
C VAL A 103 -4.62 -4.73 -15.22
N SER A 104 -3.98 -4.98 -14.08
CA SER A 104 -2.52 -4.88 -13.95
C SER A 104 -1.98 -5.70 -12.78
N VAL A 105 -0.73 -6.12 -12.91
CA VAL A 105 0.07 -6.72 -11.83
C VAL A 105 1.36 -5.93 -11.74
N PHE A 106 1.71 -5.47 -10.54
CA PHE A 106 2.94 -4.69 -10.34
C PHE A 106 3.57 -4.99 -8.98
N PRO A 107 4.90 -4.84 -8.84
CA PRO A 107 5.57 -5.06 -7.56
C PRO A 107 5.01 -4.15 -6.47
N ASN A 108 4.67 -4.73 -5.33
CA ASN A 108 4.30 -3.99 -4.13
C ASN A 108 5.56 -3.30 -3.56
N ARG A 109 5.54 -1.98 -3.48
CA ARG A 109 6.67 -1.18 -3.02
C ARG A 109 6.23 -0.27 -1.90
N GLY A 110 6.93 -0.34 -0.76
CA GLY A 110 6.83 0.69 0.26
C GLY A 110 7.41 1.99 -0.29
N HIS A 111 6.56 3.00 -0.48
CA HIS A 111 7.02 4.33 -0.86
C HIS A 111 7.44 5.09 0.40
N LYS A 112 8.68 5.59 0.42
CA LYS A 112 9.10 6.57 1.43
C LYS A 112 8.60 7.94 0.98
N LEU A 113 7.86 8.62 1.84
CA LEU A 113 7.49 10.01 1.62
C LEU A 113 8.78 10.85 1.59
N HIS A 114 9.07 11.45 0.45
CA HIS A 114 10.13 12.44 0.33
C HIS A 114 9.48 13.82 0.39
N THR A 115 9.63 14.53 1.51
CA THR A 115 9.15 15.91 1.68
C THR A 115 10.26 16.92 1.44
N THR A 116 11.05 16.77 0.37
CA THR A 116 12.09 17.76 0.06
C THR A 116 11.57 18.81 -0.91
N ARG A 117 11.57 20.07 -0.45
CA ARG A 117 11.42 21.29 -1.26
C ARG A 117 10.05 21.50 -1.92
N SER A 118 8.95 20.99 -1.35
CA SER A 118 7.60 21.24 -1.89
C SER A 118 7.30 22.73 -2.06
N TRP A 119 7.71 23.56 -1.09
CA TRP A 119 7.50 25.01 -1.14
C TRP A 119 8.27 25.68 -2.28
N GLU A 120 9.52 25.30 -2.49
CA GLU A 120 10.33 25.83 -3.59
C GLU A 120 9.87 25.30 -4.95
N PHE A 121 9.50 24.01 -5.03
CA PHE A 121 8.91 23.40 -6.23
C PHE A 121 7.61 24.10 -6.65
N LEU A 122 6.75 24.43 -5.68
CA LEU A 122 5.52 25.19 -5.90
C LEU A 122 5.76 26.70 -6.10
N GLY A 123 7.03 27.16 -6.11
CA GLY A 123 7.39 28.57 -6.28
C GLY A 123 6.91 29.48 -5.14
N MET A 124 6.61 28.90 -3.97
CA MET A 124 6.08 29.60 -2.81
C MET A 124 7.17 30.31 -2.01
N GLU A 125 8.39 29.79 -2.06
CA GLU A 125 9.59 30.40 -1.49
C GLU A 125 10.76 30.32 -2.48
N LYS A 126 11.78 31.16 -2.26
CA LYS A 126 13.08 31.07 -2.94
C LYS A 126 14.18 31.28 -1.92
N ASP A 127 15.15 30.36 -1.87
CA ASP A 127 16.28 30.40 -0.92
C ASP A 127 15.82 30.52 0.55
N GLY A 128 14.74 29.81 0.91
CA GLY A 128 14.15 29.83 2.26
C GLY A 128 13.44 31.14 2.63
N ARG A 129 13.15 32.00 1.65
CA ARG A 129 12.44 33.28 1.85
C ARG A 129 11.14 33.32 1.07
N VAL A 130 10.05 33.59 1.79
CA VAL A 130 8.73 33.86 1.19
C VAL A 130 8.78 35.23 0.53
N ARG A 131 8.44 35.29 -0.75
CA ARG A 131 8.39 36.56 -1.48
C ARG A 131 7.07 37.31 -1.19
N PRO A 132 7.06 38.65 -1.18
CA PRO A 132 5.83 39.42 -0.97
C PRO A 132 4.73 39.17 -2.01
N ASP A 133 5.09 38.75 -3.22
CA ASP A 133 4.20 38.42 -4.33
C ASP A 133 3.78 36.94 -4.37
N SER A 134 4.28 36.12 -3.43
CA SER A 134 4.01 34.69 -3.34
C SER A 134 2.55 34.38 -3.04
N ILE A 135 2.14 33.15 -3.33
CA ILE A 135 0.80 32.67 -2.98
C ILE A 135 0.57 32.64 -1.47
N TRP A 136 1.61 32.48 -0.64
CA TRP A 136 1.50 32.60 0.81
C TRP A 136 1.03 33.99 1.24
N ALA A 137 1.71 35.03 0.76
CA ALA A 137 1.35 36.41 1.09
C ALA A 137 -0.05 36.77 0.56
N LYS A 138 -0.37 36.36 -0.68
CA LYS A 138 -1.70 36.58 -1.28
C LYS A 138 -2.82 35.84 -0.54
N ALA A 139 -2.54 34.64 -0.03
CA ALA A 139 -3.48 33.86 0.77
C ALA A 139 -3.48 34.24 2.25
N ARG A 140 -2.77 35.32 2.64
CA ARG A 140 -2.58 35.73 4.05
C ARG A 140 -2.10 34.59 4.94
N TYR A 141 -1.19 33.78 4.43
CA TYR A 141 -0.64 32.61 5.12
C TYR A 141 -1.70 31.58 5.57
N GLY A 142 -2.86 31.57 4.94
CA GLY A 142 -3.97 30.69 5.32
C GLY A 142 -4.80 31.22 6.49
N ASP A 143 -4.74 32.52 6.80
CA ASP A 143 -5.54 33.12 7.86
C ASP A 143 -7.05 32.80 7.70
N GLY A 144 -7.58 32.18 8.74
CA GLY A 144 -8.94 31.69 8.81
C GLY A 144 -9.25 30.47 7.94
N VAL A 145 -8.27 29.83 7.29
CA VAL A 145 -8.44 28.60 6.51
C VAL A 145 -8.40 27.38 7.43
N ILE A 146 -9.24 26.38 7.15
CA ILE A 146 -9.31 25.13 7.90
C ILE A 146 -8.72 24.03 7.01
N ILE A 147 -7.66 23.38 7.46
CA ILE A 147 -6.96 22.32 6.73
C ILE A 147 -7.15 21.01 7.47
N GLY A 148 -7.75 20.02 6.81
CA GLY A 148 -7.77 18.65 7.28
C GLY A 148 -6.57 17.90 6.74
N ASN A 149 -5.69 17.41 7.61
CA ASN A 149 -4.57 16.57 7.22
C ASN A 149 -4.82 15.12 7.68
N LEU A 150 -4.75 14.17 6.75
CA LEU A 150 -4.76 12.74 7.07
C LEU A 150 -3.31 12.28 7.11
N ASP A 151 -2.72 12.41 8.29
CA ASP A 151 -1.31 12.09 8.49
C ASP A 151 -1.12 10.67 9.03
N THR A 152 0.03 10.07 8.72
CA THR A 152 0.39 8.71 9.16
C THR A 152 1.44 8.68 10.28
N GLY A 153 1.86 9.81 10.85
CA GLY A 153 2.91 9.82 11.89
C GLY A 153 3.35 11.17 12.48
N VAL A 154 2.66 12.26 12.21
CA VAL A 154 2.93 13.60 12.76
C VAL A 154 2.04 13.82 13.97
N TRP A 155 2.70 13.95 15.12
CA TRP A 155 2.05 14.11 16.41
C TRP A 155 1.51 15.53 16.60
N PRO A 156 0.32 15.72 17.20
CA PRO A 156 -0.24 17.03 17.50
C PRO A 156 0.68 17.95 18.31
N GLU A 157 1.59 17.37 19.09
CA GLU A 157 2.55 18.08 19.94
C GLU A 157 3.76 18.64 19.17
N ALA A 158 3.91 18.32 17.89
CA ALA A 158 5.00 18.87 17.08
C ALA A 158 4.86 20.39 16.97
N GLY A 159 5.98 21.13 17.08
CA GLY A 159 5.97 22.60 17.08
C GLY A 159 5.31 23.23 15.84
N SER A 160 5.25 22.53 14.72
CA SER A 160 4.52 22.96 13.51
C SER A 160 3.00 23.09 13.71
N PHE A 161 2.45 22.53 14.79
CA PHE A 161 1.04 22.60 15.17
C PHE A 161 0.82 23.46 16.43
N SER A 162 1.84 24.20 16.88
CA SER A 162 1.65 25.20 17.93
C SER A 162 0.63 26.25 17.49
N ASP A 163 -0.25 26.64 18.41
CA ASP A 163 -1.23 27.70 18.22
C ASP A 163 -0.69 29.09 18.62
N ASP A 164 0.59 29.17 18.98
CA ASP A 164 1.27 30.44 19.29
C ASP A 164 1.17 31.43 18.13
N GLY A 165 0.58 32.60 18.41
CA GLY A 165 0.39 33.67 17.41
C GLY A 165 -0.83 33.49 16.50
N MET A 166 -1.64 32.45 16.68
CA MET A 166 -2.88 32.26 15.94
C MET A 166 -4.03 33.12 16.51
N GLY A 167 -4.90 33.59 15.61
CA GLY A 167 -6.15 34.28 15.97
C GLY A 167 -7.20 33.35 16.57
N PRO A 168 -8.40 33.86 16.89
CA PRO A 168 -9.49 33.03 17.42
C PRO A 168 -9.94 31.97 16.39
N VAL A 169 -10.41 30.83 16.90
CA VAL A 169 -10.96 29.74 16.08
C VAL A 169 -12.10 30.28 15.20
N PRO A 170 -12.10 30.02 13.87
CA PRO A 170 -13.16 30.51 12.99
C PRO A 170 -14.54 30.00 13.44
N ALA A 171 -15.53 30.89 13.57
CA ALA A 171 -16.88 30.56 14.04
C ALA A 171 -17.63 29.49 13.21
N ARG A 172 -17.15 29.22 11.99
CA ARG A 172 -17.71 28.17 11.11
C ARG A 172 -17.12 26.78 11.36
N TRP A 173 -16.05 26.67 12.15
CA TRP A 173 -15.48 25.39 12.56
C TRP A 173 -16.46 24.64 13.47
N ARG A 174 -16.65 23.35 13.22
CA ARG A 174 -17.57 22.47 13.98
C ARG A 174 -16.91 21.16 14.40
N GLY A 175 -15.57 21.10 14.39
CA GLY A 175 -14.83 19.90 14.79
C GLY A 175 -14.96 19.64 16.29
N VAL A 176 -14.77 18.38 16.66
CA VAL A 176 -14.77 17.91 18.06
C VAL A 176 -13.47 17.18 18.32
N CYS A 177 -12.81 17.50 19.42
CA CYS A 177 -11.70 16.72 19.95
C CYS A 177 -12.25 15.39 20.51
N HIS A 178 -11.86 14.27 19.90
CA HIS A 178 -12.21 12.95 20.39
C HIS A 178 -11.05 12.40 21.21
N ASP A 179 -11.10 12.60 22.53
CA ASP A 179 -10.16 11.95 23.46
C ASP A 179 -10.53 10.46 23.56
N GLN A 180 -9.66 9.57 23.10
CA GLN A 180 -9.81 8.13 23.27
C GLN A 180 -8.81 7.65 24.33
N SER A 181 -9.07 7.92 25.60
CA SER A 181 -8.31 7.30 26.70
C SER A 181 -9.23 6.47 27.60
N SER A 182 -9.15 5.15 27.50
CA SER A 182 -9.51 4.23 28.59
C SER A 182 -8.27 3.72 29.34
N SER A 183 -7.11 4.33 29.13
CA SER A 183 -5.86 3.99 29.82
C SER A 183 -4.96 5.21 29.93
N ASP A 184 -4.46 5.47 31.13
CA ASP A 184 -3.87 6.72 31.63
C ASP A 184 -2.50 7.14 31.03
N ASP A 185 -2.04 6.56 29.90
CA ASP A 185 -0.68 6.80 29.38
C ASP A 185 -0.57 7.59 28.07
N ALA A 186 -1.66 8.09 27.49
CA ALA A 186 -1.58 9.09 26.40
C ALA A 186 -2.92 9.84 26.23
N GLN A 187 -3.18 10.83 27.08
CA GLN A 187 -4.24 11.81 26.80
C GLN A 187 -3.85 12.59 25.54
N VAL A 188 -4.63 12.48 24.47
CA VAL A 188 -4.37 13.23 23.23
C VAL A 188 -4.68 14.69 23.52
N ARG A 189 -3.64 15.52 23.54
CA ARG A 189 -3.80 16.96 23.80
C ARG A 189 -4.21 17.66 22.52
N CYS A 190 -5.44 18.10 22.57
CA CYS A 190 -6.09 18.91 21.57
C CYS A 190 -5.59 20.37 21.65
N ASN A 191 -5.10 20.92 20.52
CA ASN A 191 -4.65 22.31 20.39
C ASN A 191 -5.84 23.23 20.03
N ARG A 192 -5.67 24.55 19.88
CA ARG A 192 -6.78 25.40 19.40
C ARG A 192 -7.23 25.10 17.96
N ALA A 193 -6.59 24.15 17.27
CA ALA A 193 -7.02 23.61 16.00
C ALA A 193 -7.72 22.24 16.09
N LEU A 194 -7.97 21.73 17.30
CA LEU A 194 -8.86 20.64 17.70
C LEU A 194 -8.67 20.44 19.18
#